data_AF-A0AAW1XID1-F1
#
_entry.id   AF-A0AAW1XID1-F1
#
_cell.length_a   1.000
_cell.length_b   1.000
_cell.length_c   1.000
_cell.angle_alpha   90.00
_cell.angle_beta   90.00
_cell.angle_gamma   90.00
#
_symmetry.space_group_name_H-M   'P 1'
#
loop_
_entity.id
_entity.type
_entity.pdbx_description
1 polymer ?
#
loop_
_entity_poly.entity_id
_entity_poly.type
_entity_poly.pdbx_seq_one_letter_code
_entity_poly.pdbx_strand_id
1 'polypeptide(L)'
;MLDINIDEKDPLLKGTTAVAFCINDGIIVAVDSRSSNEWVPQTKRKKGWKPKTIDLANKVTHLSKKIIAISVGASTDCEEMFIRIHEQGFQIYRILIDGETVIKENDKMISSLGSGSGFANHVLVHGYDFNMSKDDARELVIKAIMNSSFFEKNTGGTIHTFLVTEEACIDINPCEVLNAYLDNFEHYDRRRMLFLMCKMEKTILISSDDFINLFRLDADILVAHRVDERASNGIAFFLHRLVFTSADEAMKVLNSPKMHKHGLQTSHSILLHFPYRVILDRGEDIGKVPLFVGEVSEEVLEFIINNCPISHQSSLFLKELG
;
A
#
# COMPACT_ATOMS: atom_id res chain seq x y z
N MET A 1 -14.74 -31.52 3.29
CA MET A 1 -13.98 -30.80 2.26
C MET A 1 -14.82 -29.61 1.89
N LEU A 2 -14.33 -28.40 2.16
CA LEU A 2 -14.95 -27.18 1.64
C LEU A 2 -14.29 -26.96 0.28
N ASP A 3 -15.05 -27.13 -0.80
CA ASP A 3 -14.61 -26.82 -2.15
C ASP A 3 -14.54 -25.30 -2.28
N ILE A 4 -13.37 -24.74 -2.01
CA ILE A 4 -13.05 -23.35 -2.32
C ILE A 4 -12.83 -23.31 -3.83
N ASN A 5 -13.82 -22.79 -4.55
CA ASN A 5 -13.75 -22.65 -6.00
C ASN A 5 -12.84 -21.44 -6.32
N ILE A 6 -11.53 -21.71 -6.40
CA ILE A 6 -10.52 -20.70 -6.76
C ILE A 6 -10.50 -20.62 -8.29
N ASP A 7 -11.13 -19.58 -8.82
CA ASP A 7 -11.19 -19.32 -10.27
C ASP A 7 -9.75 -19.17 -10.82
N GLU A 8 -9.35 -20.10 -11.69
CA GLU A 8 -7.96 -20.41 -12.12
C GLU A 8 -7.19 -19.25 -12.81
N LYS A 9 -7.79 -18.07 -12.99
CA LYS A 9 -7.27 -17.02 -13.88
C LYS A 9 -7.24 -15.62 -13.29
N ASP A 10 -7.21 -15.48 -11.98
CA ASP A 10 -7.29 -14.15 -11.41
C ASP A 10 -5.91 -13.63 -10.89
N PRO A 11 -5.22 -12.74 -11.65
CA PRO A 11 -3.96 -12.12 -11.24
C PRO A 11 -4.13 -11.03 -10.14
N LEU A 12 -5.34 -10.84 -9.57
CA LEU A 12 -5.69 -9.72 -8.69
C LEU A 12 -4.77 -9.55 -7.48
N LEU A 13 -4.30 -10.65 -6.90
CA LEU A 13 -3.69 -10.63 -5.57
C LEU A 13 -2.15 -10.47 -5.58
N LYS A 14 -1.53 -10.19 -6.73
CA LYS A 14 -0.11 -9.82 -6.73
C LYS A 14 0.03 -8.47 -6.00
N GLY A 15 0.83 -8.45 -4.95
CA GLY A 15 1.12 -7.21 -4.23
C GLY A 15 0.13 -6.89 -3.12
N THR A 16 0.33 -7.52 -1.99
CA THR A 16 -0.45 -7.37 -0.76
C THR A 16 0.49 -7.79 0.37
N THR A 17 0.37 -7.16 1.53
CA THR A 17 1.05 -7.57 2.74
C THR A 17 0.01 -7.84 3.81
N ALA A 18 0.10 -9.01 4.43
CA ALA A 18 -0.68 -9.36 5.59
C ALA A 18 0.22 -9.81 6.73
N VAL A 19 -0.18 -9.54 7.96
CA VAL A 19 0.53 -9.92 9.17
C VAL A 19 -0.45 -10.46 10.20
N ALA A 20 0.01 -11.38 11.05
CA ALA A 20 -0.71 -11.78 12.23
C ALA A 20 0.24 -12.24 13.33
N PHE A 21 -0.17 -12.06 14.59
CA PHE A 21 0.51 -12.67 15.73
C PHE A 21 -0.44 -12.92 16.90
N CYS A 22 -0.07 -13.87 17.75
CA CYS A 22 -0.82 -14.27 18.94
C CYS A 22 -0.48 -13.36 20.13
N ILE A 23 -1.48 -12.88 20.86
CA ILE A 23 -1.35 -12.22 22.16
C ILE A 23 -2.17 -13.01 23.20
N ASN A 24 -2.04 -12.67 24.49
CA ASN A 24 -2.83 -13.28 25.56
C ASN A 24 -4.35 -13.30 25.26
N ASP A 25 -4.85 -12.22 24.66
CA ASP A 25 -6.28 -12.02 24.44
C ASP A 25 -6.80 -12.49 23.07
N GLY A 26 -5.95 -13.09 22.24
CA GLY A 26 -6.36 -13.51 20.89
C GLY A 26 -5.27 -13.46 19.84
N ILE A 27 -5.67 -13.27 18.60
CA ILE A 27 -4.78 -13.12 17.45
C ILE A 27 -5.07 -11.78 16.80
N ILE A 28 -4.07 -10.90 16.72
CA ILE A 28 -4.18 -9.67 15.96
C ILE A 28 -3.76 -9.93 14.53
N VAL A 29 -4.46 -9.31 13.60
CA VAL A 29 -4.28 -9.50 12.15
C VAL A 29 -4.33 -8.14 11.49
N ALA A 30 -3.45 -7.86 10.53
CA ALA A 30 -3.63 -6.71 9.66
C ALA A 30 -3.31 -7.04 8.20
N VAL A 31 -4.02 -6.38 7.29
CA VAL A 31 -3.85 -6.52 5.85
C VAL A 31 -4.03 -5.17 5.17
N ASP A 32 -3.20 -4.90 4.17
CA ASP A 32 -3.34 -3.71 3.33
C ASP A 32 -4.42 -3.93 2.25
N SER A 33 -4.95 -2.87 1.64
CA SER A 33 -6.02 -2.99 0.63
C SER A 33 -5.54 -2.89 -0.83
N ARG A 34 -4.26 -2.57 -1.08
CA ARG A 34 -3.73 -2.37 -2.44
C ARG A 34 -3.78 -3.63 -3.32
N SER A 35 -4.05 -3.47 -4.62
CA SER A 35 -3.89 -4.48 -5.67
C SER A 35 -2.88 -4.02 -6.72
N SER A 36 -2.07 -4.94 -7.26
CA SER A 36 -1.30 -4.66 -8.49
C SER A 36 -2.18 -4.42 -9.73
N ASN A 37 -3.44 -4.87 -9.73
CA ASN A 37 -4.37 -4.64 -10.85
C ASN A 37 -4.85 -3.17 -11.00
N GLU A 38 -4.53 -2.29 -10.05
CA GLU A 38 -4.69 -0.85 -10.23
C GLU A 38 -3.77 -0.30 -11.35
N TRP A 39 -2.83 -1.10 -11.86
CA TRP A 39 -1.82 -0.75 -12.87
C TRP A 39 -2.14 -1.21 -14.30
N VAL A 40 -3.36 -1.68 -14.60
CA VAL A 40 -3.68 -2.15 -15.97
C VAL A 40 -3.83 -0.95 -16.93
N PRO A 41 -3.01 -0.85 -18.00
CA PRO A 41 -3.10 0.23 -19.01
C PRO A 41 -4.45 0.23 -19.72
N GLN A 42 -5.02 1.41 -20.01
CA GLN A 42 -6.30 1.52 -20.76
C GLN A 42 -6.29 0.78 -22.09
N THR A 43 -5.15 0.73 -22.77
CA THR A 43 -4.96 0.00 -24.03
C THR A 43 -5.09 -1.53 -23.86
N LYS A 44 -4.86 -2.06 -22.65
CA LYS A 44 -5.03 -3.47 -22.29
C LYS A 44 -6.38 -3.74 -21.60
N ARG A 45 -7.17 -2.69 -21.33
CA ARG A 45 -8.52 -2.81 -20.76
C ARG A 45 -9.46 -3.28 -21.87
N LYS A 46 -10.01 -4.49 -21.71
CA LYS A 46 -11.10 -4.94 -22.58
C LYS A 46 -12.31 -4.01 -22.42
N LYS A 47 -13.15 -3.89 -23.46
CA LYS A 47 -14.42 -3.16 -23.38
C LYS A 47 -15.23 -3.69 -22.18
N GLY A 48 -15.57 -2.83 -21.23
CA GLY A 48 -16.22 -3.21 -19.97
C GLY A 48 -15.27 -3.54 -18.80
N TRP A 49 -13.96 -3.33 -18.96
CA TRP A 49 -13.02 -3.40 -17.83
C TRP A 49 -13.40 -2.35 -16.80
N LYS A 50 -13.63 -2.80 -15.57
CA LYS A 50 -13.76 -1.95 -14.40
C LYS A 50 -12.49 -2.14 -13.56
N PRO A 51 -11.89 -1.07 -13.03
CA PRO A 51 -10.90 -1.24 -11.99
C PRO A 51 -11.59 -2.01 -10.87
N LYS A 52 -11.18 -3.26 -10.66
CA LYS A 52 -11.58 -4.00 -9.46
C LYS A 52 -10.76 -3.38 -8.34
N THR A 53 -11.35 -2.47 -7.57
CA THR A 53 -10.94 -2.30 -6.18
C THR A 53 -10.95 -3.70 -5.61
N ILE A 54 -9.83 -4.16 -5.06
CA ILE A 54 -9.89 -5.35 -4.24
C ILE A 54 -10.69 -4.92 -3.02
N ASP A 55 -11.95 -5.34 -3.02
CA ASP A 55 -12.73 -5.38 -1.79
C ASP A 55 -11.92 -6.21 -0.80
N LEU A 56 -11.79 -5.72 0.44
CA LEU A 56 -11.22 -6.47 1.54
C LEU A 56 -11.81 -7.88 1.63
N ALA A 57 -13.09 -8.03 1.22
CA ALA A 57 -13.77 -9.31 1.08
C ALA A 57 -13.05 -10.35 0.21
N ASN A 58 -12.20 -9.93 -0.74
CA ASN A 58 -11.39 -10.83 -1.57
C ASN A 58 -10.03 -11.19 -0.94
N LYS A 59 -9.58 -10.45 0.09
CA LYS A 59 -8.33 -10.75 0.82
C LYS A 59 -8.59 -11.48 2.12
N VAL A 60 -9.72 -11.19 2.79
CA VAL A 60 -10.07 -11.73 4.09
C VAL A 60 -11.40 -12.46 3.97
N THR A 61 -11.36 -13.78 4.22
CA THR A 61 -12.54 -14.64 4.22
C THR A 61 -12.82 -15.11 5.65
N HIS A 62 -14.01 -14.76 6.16
CA HIS A 62 -14.49 -15.29 7.44
C HIS A 62 -15.12 -16.66 7.20
N LEU A 63 -14.38 -17.71 7.54
CA LEU A 63 -14.85 -19.10 7.40
C LEU A 63 -15.76 -19.51 8.57
N SER A 64 -15.50 -18.96 9.75
CA SER A 64 -16.36 -19.09 10.93
C SER A 64 -16.07 -17.98 11.94
N LYS A 65 -16.77 -17.96 13.08
CA LYS A 65 -16.44 -17.05 14.19
C LYS A 65 -15.00 -17.18 14.69
N LYS A 66 -14.40 -18.36 14.55
CA LYS A 66 -13.07 -18.71 15.10
C LYS A 66 -12.00 -18.95 14.02
N ILE A 67 -12.36 -18.78 12.74
CA ILE A 67 -11.46 -19.07 11.62
C ILE A 67 -11.55 -17.96 10.58
N ILE A 68 -10.40 -17.35 10.30
CA ILE A 68 -10.22 -16.37 9.23
C ILE A 68 -9.16 -16.92 8.28
N ALA A 69 -9.42 -16.81 6.99
CA ALA A 69 -8.42 -17.04 5.96
C ALA A 69 -8.03 -15.70 5.33
N ILE A 70 -6.73 -15.47 5.16
CA ILE A 70 -6.19 -14.35 4.42
C ILE A 70 -5.49 -14.90 3.18
N SER A 71 -5.90 -14.45 2.00
CA SER A 71 -5.31 -14.88 0.74
C SER A 71 -4.48 -13.76 0.12
N VAL A 72 -3.24 -14.08 -0.26
CA VAL A 72 -2.29 -13.18 -0.92
C VAL A 72 -1.68 -13.91 -2.12
N GLY A 73 -1.37 -13.22 -3.22
CA GLY A 73 -0.85 -13.86 -4.43
C GLY A 73 -1.93 -14.45 -5.35
N ALA A 74 -1.58 -14.66 -6.63
CA ALA A 74 -2.52 -15.08 -7.66
C ALA A 74 -2.88 -16.57 -7.55
N SER A 75 -3.96 -17.02 -8.19
CA SER A 75 -4.47 -18.39 -8.10
C SER A 75 -3.43 -19.51 -8.32
N THR A 76 -2.39 -19.28 -9.12
CA THR A 76 -1.32 -20.26 -9.39
C THR A 76 -0.14 -20.19 -8.41
N ASP A 77 0.06 -19.03 -7.78
CA ASP A 77 1.15 -18.73 -6.82
C ASP A 77 0.53 -17.93 -5.67
N CYS A 78 -0.14 -18.62 -4.74
CA CYS A 78 -0.85 -18.00 -3.62
C CYS A 78 -0.31 -18.45 -2.26
N GLU A 79 -0.32 -17.51 -1.34
CA GLU A 79 -0.06 -17.74 0.07
C GLU A 79 -1.37 -17.51 0.83
N GLU A 80 -1.76 -18.50 1.64
CA GLU A 80 -2.92 -18.41 2.50
C GLU A 80 -2.48 -18.48 3.97
N MET A 81 -2.99 -17.56 4.79
CA MET A 81 -2.86 -17.61 6.24
C MET A 81 -4.20 -18.01 6.82
N PHE A 82 -4.23 -19.13 7.52
CA PHE A 82 -5.39 -19.55 8.29
C PHE A 82 -5.13 -19.27 9.76
N ILE A 83 -5.97 -18.42 10.32
CA ILE A 83 -5.97 -18.11 11.74
C ILE A 83 -7.05 -18.94 12.38
N ARG A 84 -6.70 -19.71 13.40
CA ARG A 84 -7.62 -20.60 14.10
C ARG A 84 -7.44 -20.50 15.60
N ILE A 85 -8.56 -20.53 16.30
CA ILE A 85 -8.59 -20.72 17.75
C ILE A 85 -9.02 -22.15 18.05
N HIS A 86 -8.14 -22.91 18.71
CA HIS A 86 -8.33 -24.32 19.06
C HIS A 86 -8.43 -24.48 20.58
N GLU A 87 -8.92 -25.63 21.06
CA GLU A 87 -8.98 -25.95 22.50
C GLU A 87 -7.59 -25.94 23.18
N GLN A 88 -6.52 -26.06 22.39
CA GLN A 88 -5.13 -26.02 22.85
C GLN A 88 -4.50 -24.61 22.78
N GLY A 89 -5.26 -23.60 22.36
CA GLY A 89 -4.83 -22.21 22.26
C GLY A 89 -4.90 -21.60 20.85
N PHE A 90 -4.26 -20.45 20.70
CA PHE A 90 -4.21 -19.66 19.46
C PHE A 90 -3.18 -20.25 18.47
N GLN A 91 -3.61 -20.49 17.23
CA GLN A 91 -2.74 -21.05 16.19
C GLN A 91 -2.85 -20.27 14.88
N ILE A 92 -1.68 -19.97 14.33
CA ILE A 92 -1.54 -19.44 12.97
C ILE A 92 -0.96 -20.54 12.09
N TYR A 93 -1.67 -20.84 11.01
CA TYR A 93 -1.27 -21.76 9.97
C TYR A 93 -0.98 -20.98 8.70
N ARG A 94 0.08 -21.37 7.99
CA ARG A 94 0.36 -20.86 6.64
C ARG A 94 0.36 -22.00 5.66
N ILE A 95 -0.33 -21.80 4.55
CA ILE A 95 -0.32 -22.67 3.39
C ILE A 95 0.28 -21.87 2.24
N LEU A 96 1.38 -22.34 1.69
CA LEU A 96 2.00 -21.77 0.50
C LEU A 96 1.78 -22.73 -0.66
N ILE A 97 1.22 -22.21 -1.75
CA ILE A 97 1.03 -22.93 -3.01
C ILE A 97 1.99 -22.31 -4.03
N ASP A 98 2.97 -23.11 -4.46
CA ASP A 98 3.97 -22.76 -5.48
C ASP A 98 3.88 -23.79 -6.61
N GLY A 99 3.11 -23.45 -7.66
CA GLY A 99 2.72 -24.39 -8.70
C GLY A 99 1.96 -25.59 -8.12
N GLU A 100 2.51 -26.80 -8.27
CA GLU A 100 1.93 -28.04 -7.74
C GLU A 100 2.35 -28.34 -6.28
N THR A 101 3.23 -27.52 -5.70
CA THR A 101 3.78 -27.76 -4.36
C THR A 101 2.95 -27.07 -3.30
N VAL A 102 2.57 -27.82 -2.25
CA VAL A 102 1.88 -27.28 -1.06
C VAL A 102 2.77 -27.39 0.17
N ILE A 103 3.19 -26.25 0.72
CA ILE A 103 3.97 -26.16 1.96
C ILE A 103 3.03 -25.74 3.09
N LYS A 104 3.06 -26.48 4.21
CA LYS A 104 2.27 -26.19 5.41
C LYS A 104 3.20 -25.85 6.56
N GLU A 105 3.06 -24.64 7.09
CA GLU A 105 3.74 -24.21 8.30
C GLU A 105 2.71 -24.08 9.42
N ASN A 106 2.92 -24.78 10.54
CA ASN A 106 1.99 -24.83 11.66
C ASN A 106 2.57 -24.14 12.90
N ASP A 107 1.70 -23.83 13.87
CA ASP A 107 2.04 -23.41 15.23
C ASP A 107 2.96 -22.18 15.32
N LYS A 108 2.76 -21.21 14.42
CA LYS A 108 3.47 -19.93 14.48
C LYS A 108 2.81 -18.99 15.49
N MET A 109 3.64 -18.26 16.25
CA MET A 109 3.19 -17.15 17.09
C MET A 109 3.16 -15.81 16.34
N ILE A 110 3.96 -15.68 15.27
CA ILE A 110 4.05 -14.51 14.40
C ILE A 110 4.12 -14.99 12.96
N SER A 111 3.40 -14.34 12.05
CA SER A 111 3.42 -14.64 10.62
C SER A 111 3.23 -13.38 9.80
N SER A 112 3.80 -13.38 8.60
CA SER A 112 3.64 -12.33 7.60
C SER A 112 3.59 -12.97 6.21
N LEU A 113 2.70 -12.48 5.34
CA LEU A 113 2.51 -12.95 3.96
C LEU A 113 2.73 -11.86 2.94
N GLY A 114 3.08 -12.29 1.73
CA GLY A 114 3.09 -11.46 0.54
C GLY A 114 4.38 -10.68 0.30
N SER A 115 4.34 -9.77 -0.67
CA SER A 115 5.52 -9.10 -1.22
C SER A 115 6.27 -8.24 -0.20
N GLY A 116 5.56 -7.63 0.76
CA GLY A 116 6.17 -6.84 1.81
C GLY A 116 6.44 -7.61 3.11
N SER A 117 6.25 -8.93 3.13
CA SER A 117 6.38 -9.75 4.35
C SER A 117 7.73 -9.61 5.05
N GLY A 118 8.85 -9.55 4.31
CA GLY A 118 10.18 -9.38 4.91
C GLY A 118 10.33 -8.09 5.71
N PHE A 119 9.80 -6.98 5.20
CA PHE A 119 9.83 -5.67 5.86
C PHE A 119 8.90 -5.62 7.07
N ALA A 120 7.73 -6.26 6.97
CA ALA A 120 6.79 -6.37 8.09
C ALA A 120 7.38 -7.24 9.21
N ASN A 121 7.92 -8.40 8.87
CA ASN A 121 8.44 -9.36 9.82
C ASN A 121 9.60 -8.78 10.65
N HIS A 122 10.42 -7.90 10.05
CA HIS A 122 11.45 -7.18 10.78
C HIS A 122 10.87 -6.34 11.93
N VAL A 123 9.77 -5.62 11.69
CA VAL A 123 9.09 -4.84 12.73
C VAL A 123 8.45 -5.74 13.77
N LEU A 124 7.76 -6.80 13.34
CA LEU A 124 7.07 -7.72 14.24
C LEU A 124 8.03 -8.41 15.20
N VAL A 125 9.12 -9.01 14.70
CA VAL A 125 10.07 -9.77 15.53
C VAL A 125 10.71 -8.92 16.63
N HIS A 126 10.90 -7.62 16.40
CA HIS A 126 11.53 -6.74 17.39
C HIS A 126 10.52 -6.09 18.35
N GLY A 127 9.27 -5.89 17.92
CA GLY A 127 8.25 -5.24 18.73
C GLY A 127 7.31 -6.18 19.46
N TYR A 128 7.30 -7.47 19.12
CA TYR A 128 6.35 -8.44 19.63
C TYR A 128 6.58 -8.81 21.11
N ASP A 129 5.50 -8.79 21.88
CA ASP A 129 5.39 -9.37 23.22
C ASP A 129 4.03 -10.07 23.32
N PHE A 130 4.01 -11.33 23.76
CA PHE A 130 2.77 -12.09 23.94
C PHE A 130 1.82 -11.42 24.95
N ASN A 131 2.36 -10.69 25.93
CA ASN A 131 1.58 -10.04 27.00
C ASN A 131 1.19 -8.58 26.68
N MET A 132 1.41 -8.11 25.46
CA MET A 132 1.05 -6.74 25.10
C MET A 132 -0.46 -6.49 25.11
N SER A 133 -0.85 -5.23 25.31
CA SER A 133 -2.26 -4.85 25.25
C SER A 133 -2.80 -4.94 23.82
N LYS A 134 -4.13 -4.95 23.67
CA LYS A 134 -4.80 -4.92 22.36
C LYS A 134 -4.42 -3.68 21.55
N ASP A 135 -4.24 -2.55 22.22
CA ASP A 135 -3.89 -1.27 21.58
C ASP A 135 -2.43 -1.28 21.10
N ASP A 136 -1.50 -1.79 21.92
CA ASP A 136 -0.10 -1.96 21.51
C ASP A 136 0.03 -2.95 20.35
N ALA A 137 -0.75 -4.05 20.40
CA ALA A 137 -0.78 -5.05 19.34
C ALA A 137 -1.27 -4.45 18.02
N ARG A 138 -2.33 -3.63 18.07
CA ARG A 138 -2.84 -2.89 16.92
C ARG A 138 -1.80 -1.93 16.37
N GLU A 139 -1.13 -1.17 17.23
CA GLU A 139 -0.08 -0.24 16.82
C GLU A 139 1.07 -0.97 16.13
N LEU A 140 1.50 -2.12 16.66
CA LEU A 140 2.58 -2.91 16.09
C LEU A 140 2.24 -3.43 14.68
N VAL A 141 1.04 -3.97 14.46
CA VAL A 141 0.65 -4.44 13.11
C VAL A 141 0.51 -3.29 12.12
N ILE A 142 0.02 -2.11 12.55
CA ILE A 142 -0.03 -0.90 11.72
C ILE A 142 1.39 -0.48 11.33
N LYS A 143 2.33 -0.43 12.29
CA LYS A 143 3.75 -0.15 12.05
C LYS A 143 4.38 -1.16 11.07
N ALA A 144 4.04 -2.44 11.18
CA ALA A 144 4.56 -3.46 10.28
C ALA A 144 4.08 -3.28 8.83
N ILE A 145 2.78 -3.08 8.61
CA ILE A 145 2.22 -2.85 7.25
C ILE A 145 2.71 -1.52 6.67
N MET A 146 2.77 -0.47 7.48
CA MET A 146 3.31 0.82 7.08
C MET A 146 4.78 0.68 6.66
N ASN A 147 5.61 -0.01 7.43
CA ASN A 147 7.01 -0.26 7.06
C ASN A 147 7.13 -1.02 5.73
N SER A 148 6.27 -2.01 5.49
CA SER A 148 6.21 -2.70 4.19
C SER A 148 5.85 -1.76 3.04
N SER A 149 4.84 -0.91 3.23
CA SER A 149 4.47 0.10 2.22
C SER A 149 5.58 1.14 1.96
N PHE A 150 6.56 1.24 2.86
CA PHE A 150 7.69 2.16 2.70
C PHE A 150 8.68 1.65 1.65
N PHE A 151 8.93 0.35 1.65
CA PHE A 151 9.96 -0.27 0.81
C PHE A 151 9.39 -1.05 -0.38
N GLU A 152 8.09 -1.37 -0.39
CA GLU A 152 7.49 -2.25 -1.38
C GLU A 152 6.33 -1.56 -2.11
N LYS A 153 6.42 -1.52 -3.45
CA LYS A 153 5.51 -0.72 -4.29
C LYS A 153 4.07 -1.20 -4.29
N ASN A 154 3.85 -2.49 -4.04
CA ASN A 154 2.53 -3.08 -4.10
C ASN A 154 1.83 -3.20 -2.75
N THR A 155 2.38 -2.61 -1.68
CA THR A 155 1.71 -2.52 -0.37
C THR A 155 1.24 -1.08 -0.13
N GLY A 156 -0.02 -0.88 0.26
CA GLY A 156 -0.54 0.44 0.62
C GLY A 156 -2.07 0.54 0.68
N GLY A 157 -2.60 1.76 0.56
CA GLY A 157 -4.04 2.02 0.64
C GLY A 157 -4.53 2.16 2.08
N THR A 158 -5.48 1.33 2.48
CA THR A 158 -6.01 1.24 3.85
C THR A 158 -5.46 -0.01 4.53
N ILE A 159 -5.19 0.11 5.82
CA ILE A 159 -4.83 -0.98 6.73
C ILE A 159 -6.10 -1.39 7.45
N HIS A 160 -6.52 -2.63 7.23
CA HIS A 160 -7.61 -3.25 7.96
C HIS A 160 -7.02 -4.11 9.07
N THR A 161 -7.55 -3.99 10.28
CA THR A 161 -7.03 -4.71 11.45
C THR A 161 -8.15 -5.51 12.08
N PHE A 162 -7.87 -6.75 12.46
CA PHE A 162 -8.84 -7.63 13.11
C PHE A 162 -8.25 -8.19 14.38
N LEU A 163 -9.07 -8.26 15.42
CA LEU A 163 -8.79 -9.05 16.62
C LEU A 163 -9.67 -10.30 16.62
N VAL A 164 -9.04 -11.47 16.58
CA VAL A 164 -9.72 -12.76 16.64
C VAL A 164 -9.63 -13.29 18.07
N THR A 165 -10.78 -13.39 18.73
CA THR A 165 -10.93 -13.96 20.08
C THR A 165 -11.78 -15.23 20.02
N GLU A 166 -11.87 -15.97 21.12
CA GLU A 166 -12.71 -17.18 21.19
C GLU A 166 -14.18 -16.90 20.84
N GLU A 167 -14.67 -15.70 21.13
CA GLU A 167 -16.06 -15.32 20.98
C GLU A 167 -16.36 -14.76 19.58
N ALA A 168 -15.43 -13.99 19.01
CA ALA A 168 -15.67 -13.22 17.81
C ALA A 168 -14.38 -12.86 17.04
N CYS A 169 -14.57 -12.56 15.75
CA CYS A 169 -13.65 -11.70 15.01
C CYS A 169 -14.18 -10.26 15.06
N ILE A 170 -13.37 -9.35 15.57
CA ILE A 170 -13.68 -7.93 15.73
C ILE A 170 -12.88 -7.15 14.68
N ASP A 171 -13.57 -6.48 13.77
CA ASP A 171 -12.97 -5.50 12.87
C ASP A 171 -12.64 -4.24 13.67
N ILE A 172 -11.37 -3.87 13.67
CA ILE A 172 -10.87 -2.65 14.30
C ILE A 172 -10.73 -1.60 13.21
N ASN A 173 -11.42 -0.48 13.41
CA ASN A 173 -11.50 0.66 12.49
C ASN A 173 -10.29 0.80 11.55
N PRO A 174 -10.51 0.72 10.23
CA PRO A 174 -9.45 0.86 9.24
C PRO A 174 -8.72 2.19 9.37
N CYS A 175 -7.42 2.17 9.06
CA CYS A 175 -6.58 3.36 9.01
C CYS A 175 -6.00 3.53 7.61
N GLU A 176 -5.97 4.75 7.09
CA GLU A 176 -5.22 5.02 5.85
C GLU A 176 -3.72 4.86 6.13
N VAL A 177 -2.98 4.26 5.20
CA VAL A 177 -1.52 4.14 5.31
C VAL A 177 -0.86 5.52 5.40
N LEU A 178 -1.43 6.54 4.76
CA LEU A 178 -0.93 7.91 4.85
C LEU A 178 -1.09 8.51 6.25
N ASN A 179 -2.18 8.19 6.96
CA ASN A 179 -2.37 8.60 8.35
C ASN A 179 -1.36 7.88 9.25
N ALA A 180 -1.17 6.57 9.05
CA ALA A 180 -0.15 5.82 9.76
C ALA A 180 1.25 6.42 9.55
N TYR A 181 1.56 6.92 8.34
CA TYR A 181 2.80 7.66 8.08
C TYR A 181 2.91 8.96 8.87
N LEU A 182 1.84 9.73 8.98
CA LEU A 182 1.82 10.96 9.77
C LEU A 182 2.04 10.65 11.26
N ASP A 183 1.32 9.65 11.79
CA ASP A 183 1.42 9.24 13.19
C ASP A 183 2.82 8.70 13.57
N ASN A 184 3.59 8.25 12.57
CA ASN A 184 4.89 7.62 12.74
C ASN A 184 6.00 8.38 11.99
N PHE A 185 5.77 9.66 11.74
CA PHE A 185 6.60 10.47 10.85
C PHE A 185 8.05 10.58 11.33
N GLU A 186 8.27 10.52 12.65
CA GLU A 186 9.59 10.55 13.29
C GLU A 186 10.44 9.29 13.07
N HIS A 187 9.83 8.17 12.67
CA HIS A 187 10.55 6.91 12.45
C HIS A 187 11.33 6.86 11.14
N TYR A 188 11.18 7.84 10.25
CA TYR A 188 11.84 7.90 8.95
C TYR A 188 12.65 9.18 8.78
N ASP A 189 13.83 9.08 8.17
CA ASP A 189 14.57 10.27 7.76
C ASP A 189 13.91 10.90 6.52
N ARG A 190 13.02 11.85 6.76
CA ARG A 190 12.27 12.58 5.73
C ARG A 190 13.14 13.29 4.69
N ARG A 191 14.38 13.62 5.02
CA ARG A 191 15.30 14.26 4.08
C ARG A 191 15.71 13.32 2.95
N ARG A 192 15.49 12.01 3.12
CA ARG A 192 15.68 10.97 2.11
C ARG A 192 14.43 10.76 1.26
N MET A 193 13.43 11.63 1.34
CA MET A 193 12.15 11.43 0.67
C MET A 193 11.70 12.69 -0.08
N LEU A 194 11.06 12.46 -1.22
CA LEU A 194 10.33 13.49 -1.96
C LEU A 194 8.94 12.99 -2.31
N PHE A 195 7.96 13.88 -2.29
CA PHE A 195 6.66 13.63 -2.89
C PHE A 195 6.59 14.14 -4.32
N LEU A 196 5.92 13.37 -5.16
CA LEU A 196 5.60 13.75 -6.53
C LEU A 196 4.11 13.71 -6.72
N MET A 197 3.58 14.83 -7.16
CA MET A 197 2.21 14.95 -7.58
C MET A 197 2.15 14.83 -9.10
N CYS A 198 1.43 13.82 -9.58
CA CYS A 198 1.11 13.66 -10.99
C CYS A 198 -0.39 13.90 -11.19
N LYS A 199 -0.75 14.87 -12.03
CA LYS A 199 -2.15 15.09 -12.37
C LYS A 199 -2.72 13.88 -13.09
N MET A 200 -3.91 13.44 -12.70
CA MET A 200 -4.61 12.36 -13.39
C MET A 200 -5.15 12.88 -14.72
N GLU A 201 -4.60 12.38 -15.81
CA GLU A 201 -5.14 12.56 -17.17
C GLU A 201 -5.56 11.20 -17.73
N LYS A 202 -6.65 11.17 -18.50
CA LYS A 202 -7.41 9.94 -18.84
C LYS A 202 -6.57 8.82 -19.50
N THR A 203 -5.37 9.11 -20.00
CA THR A 203 -4.55 8.20 -20.81
C THR A 203 -3.13 7.94 -20.29
N ILE A 204 -2.69 8.62 -19.22
CA ILE A 204 -1.27 8.59 -18.81
C ILE A 204 -1.07 7.63 -17.64
N LEU A 205 -0.40 6.49 -17.90
CA LEU A 205 0.07 5.57 -16.87
C LEU A 205 1.56 5.78 -16.65
N ILE A 206 1.97 6.11 -15.42
CA ILE A 206 3.37 6.32 -15.04
C ILE A 206 3.76 5.28 -14.01
N SER A 207 4.62 4.36 -14.39
CA SER A 207 5.12 3.29 -13.53
C SER A 207 6.14 3.81 -12.52
N SER A 208 6.35 3.06 -11.44
CA SER A 208 7.50 3.26 -10.54
C SER A 208 8.83 3.37 -11.29
N ASP A 209 9.02 2.54 -12.31
CA ASP A 209 10.25 2.49 -13.09
C ASP A 209 10.43 3.77 -13.92
N ASP A 210 9.36 4.42 -14.37
CA ASP A 210 9.44 5.70 -15.06
C ASP A 210 10.02 6.79 -14.14
N PHE A 211 9.59 6.84 -12.88
CA PHE A 211 10.13 7.79 -11.91
C PHE A 211 11.59 7.50 -11.56
N ILE A 212 11.94 6.22 -11.38
CA ILE A 212 13.33 5.82 -11.12
C ILE A 212 14.19 6.22 -12.33
N ASN A 213 13.77 5.88 -13.55
CA ASN A 213 14.52 6.18 -14.77
C ASN A 213 14.66 7.68 -15.02
N LEU A 214 13.70 8.51 -14.60
CA LEU A 214 13.79 9.96 -14.71
C LEU A 214 15.00 10.54 -13.97
N PHE A 215 15.37 9.94 -12.84
CA PHE A 215 16.38 10.47 -11.91
C PHE A 215 17.59 9.56 -11.69
N ARG A 216 17.60 8.33 -12.20
CA ARG A 216 18.67 7.34 -11.94
C ARG A 216 20.09 7.77 -12.32
N LEU A 217 20.22 8.74 -13.22
CA LEU A 217 21.52 9.31 -13.59
C LEU A 217 21.98 10.41 -12.63
N ASP A 218 21.04 11.01 -11.90
CA ASP A 218 21.28 12.14 -11.01
C ASP A 218 21.41 11.69 -9.55
N ALA A 219 20.70 10.62 -9.16
CA ALA A 219 20.64 10.16 -7.79
C ALA A 219 20.34 8.66 -7.67
N ASP A 220 20.74 8.09 -6.53
CA ASP A 220 20.44 6.70 -6.16
C ASP A 220 19.10 6.60 -5.42
N ILE A 221 18.13 5.97 -6.10
CA ILE A 221 16.75 5.83 -5.64
C ILE A 221 16.54 4.39 -5.19
N LEU A 222 16.16 4.21 -3.92
CA LEU A 222 15.79 2.93 -3.35
C LEU A 222 14.45 2.43 -3.90
N VAL A 223 13.44 3.30 -3.87
CA VAL A 223 12.10 2.93 -4.31
C VAL A 223 11.31 4.15 -4.76
N ALA A 224 10.47 3.93 -5.76
CA ALA A 224 9.40 4.83 -6.18
C ALA A 224 8.08 4.08 -6.12
N HIS A 225 7.05 4.64 -5.48
CA HIS A 225 5.73 4.01 -5.48
C HIS A 225 4.61 5.02 -5.31
N ARG A 226 3.42 4.64 -5.79
CA ARG A 226 2.20 5.40 -5.54
C ARG A 226 1.85 5.26 -4.06
N VAL A 227 1.62 6.36 -3.39
CA VAL A 227 1.15 6.41 -2.00
C VAL A 227 -0.36 6.38 -2.01
N ASP A 228 -0.99 7.27 -2.79
CA ASP A 228 -2.45 7.44 -2.76
C ASP A 228 -3.01 8.14 -4.02
N GLU A 229 -4.33 8.13 -4.14
CA GLU A 229 -5.12 8.85 -5.14
C GLU A 229 -5.96 9.91 -4.43
N ARG A 230 -5.72 11.18 -4.75
CA ARG A 230 -6.30 12.32 -4.02
C ARG A 230 -6.93 13.31 -4.97
N ALA A 231 -7.85 14.12 -4.46
CA ALA A 231 -8.45 15.20 -5.21
C ALA A 231 -8.42 16.50 -4.41
N SER A 232 -8.17 17.63 -5.06
CA SER A 232 -8.24 18.96 -4.44
C SER A 232 -8.68 19.99 -5.48
N ASN A 233 -9.70 20.79 -5.15
CA ASN A 233 -10.21 21.88 -6.02
C ASN A 233 -10.46 21.44 -7.49
N GLY A 234 -11.05 20.25 -7.68
CA GLY A 234 -11.36 19.71 -9.01
C GLY A 234 -10.16 19.09 -9.75
N ILE A 235 -8.97 19.05 -9.15
CA ILE A 235 -7.81 18.33 -9.67
C ILE A 235 -7.71 16.98 -8.97
N ALA A 236 -7.86 15.89 -9.72
CA ALA A 236 -7.47 14.56 -9.26
C ALA A 236 -5.98 14.32 -9.57
N PHE A 237 -5.25 13.72 -8.64
CA PHE A 237 -3.82 13.47 -8.77
C PHE A 237 -3.40 12.17 -8.08
N PHE A 238 -2.34 11.57 -8.62
CA PHE A 238 -1.58 10.53 -7.95
C PHE A 238 -0.50 11.16 -7.09
N LEU A 239 -0.47 10.78 -5.81
CA LEU A 239 0.63 11.08 -4.91
C LEU A 239 1.62 9.92 -4.97
N HIS A 240 2.84 10.20 -5.37
CA HIS A 240 3.95 9.25 -5.36
C HIS A 240 5.00 9.68 -4.35
N ARG A 241 5.74 8.70 -3.83
CA ARG A 241 6.91 8.91 -2.99
C ARG A 241 8.13 8.32 -3.66
N LEU A 242 9.21 9.10 -3.63
CA LEU A 242 10.57 8.62 -3.87
C LEU A 242 11.28 8.50 -2.54
N VAL A 243 11.99 7.39 -2.36
CA VAL A 243 12.89 7.16 -1.25
C VAL A 243 14.29 6.98 -1.79
N PHE A 244 15.24 7.72 -1.24
CA PHE A 244 16.62 7.76 -1.67
C PHE A 244 17.54 7.01 -0.70
N THR A 245 18.73 6.59 -1.15
CA THR A 245 19.70 5.93 -0.26
C THR A 245 20.25 6.86 0.81
N SER A 246 20.26 8.17 0.57
CA SER A 246 20.64 9.19 1.55
C SER A 246 19.91 10.52 1.32
N ALA A 247 20.05 11.45 2.26
CA ALA A 247 19.50 12.80 2.13
C ALA A 247 20.21 13.58 1.01
N ASP A 248 21.51 13.35 0.83
CA ASP A 248 22.31 13.98 -0.21
C ASP A 248 21.82 13.57 -1.61
N GLU A 249 21.41 12.30 -1.79
CA GLU A 249 20.80 11.83 -3.04
C GLU A 249 19.47 12.54 -3.35
N ALA A 250 18.62 12.76 -2.35
CA ALA A 250 17.40 13.54 -2.54
C ALA A 250 17.71 14.99 -2.93
N MET A 251 18.73 15.59 -2.32
CA MET A 251 19.19 16.95 -2.65
C MET A 251 19.76 17.06 -4.06
N LYS A 252 20.43 16.01 -4.58
CA LYS A 252 20.88 15.99 -5.98
C LYS A 252 19.70 16.10 -6.95
N VAL A 253 18.59 15.42 -6.67
CA VAL A 253 17.37 15.53 -7.48
C VAL A 253 16.79 16.94 -7.42
N LEU A 254 16.65 17.52 -6.23
CA LEU A 254 16.12 18.89 -6.09
C LEU A 254 16.98 19.95 -6.78
N ASN A 255 18.30 19.75 -6.79
CA ASN A 255 19.26 20.63 -7.45
C ASN A 255 19.54 20.25 -8.92
N SER A 256 18.87 19.22 -9.45
CA SER A 256 19.05 18.78 -10.83
C SER A 256 18.63 19.88 -11.81
N PRO A 257 19.33 20.06 -12.95
CA PRO A 257 18.91 20.98 -13.99
C PRO A 257 17.53 20.64 -14.60
N LYS A 258 17.03 19.41 -14.37
CA LYS A 258 15.67 18.98 -14.76
C LYS A 258 14.59 19.61 -13.87
N MET A 259 14.94 20.10 -12.68
CA MET A 259 14.02 20.74 -11.75
C MET A 259 13.87 22.22 -12.07
N HIS A 260 12.65 22.61 -12.40
CA HIS A 260 12.29 24.00 -12.64
C HIS A 260 11.38 24.49 -11.53
N LYS A 261 11.73 25.58 -10.86
CA LYS A 261 10.80 26.28 -9.98
C LYS A 261 9.63 26.78 -10.82
N HIS A 262 8.42 26.34 -10.51
CA HIS A 262 7.22 26.83 -11.18
C HIS A 262 6.68 28.04 -10.40
N GLY A 263 6.38 29.14 -11.10
CA GLY A 263 5.90 30.37 -10.46
C GLY A 263 4.59 30.16 -9.69
N LEU A 264 4.52 30.72 -8.49
CA LEU A 264 3.43 30.61 -7.51
C LEU A 264 2.13 31.36 -7.90
N GLN A 265 1.91 31.69 -9.17
CA GLN A 265 0.62 32.23 -9.62
C GLN A 265 -0.36 31.09 -9.88
N THR A 266 -0.71 30.37 -8.83
CA THR A 266 -1.71 29.29 -8.88
C THR A 266 -2.78 29.54 -7.84
N SER A 267 -4.05 29.39 -8.24
CA SER A 267 -5.21 29.40 -7.35
C SER A 267 -5.34 28.11 -6.52
N HIS A 268 -4.48 27.11 -6.76
CA HIS A 268 -4.57 25.80 -6.12
C HIS A 268 -3.59 25.71 -4.96
N SER A 269 -4.10 25.74 -3.73
CA SER A 269 -3.32 25.68 -2.49
C SER A 269 -2.37 24.48 -2.40
N ILE A 270 -2.76 23.32 -2.94
CA ILE A 270 -1.89 22.13 -2.94
C ILE A 270 -0.56 22.35 -3.67
N LEU A 271 -0.54 23.15 -4.75
CA LEU A 271 0.68 23.40 -5.52
C LEU A 271 1.70 24.27 -4.79
N LEU A 272 1.30 24.96 -3.72
CA LEU A 272 2.24 25.68 -2.84
C LEU A 272 3.21 24.71 -2.15
N HIS A 273 2.77 23.47 -1.92
CA HIS A 273 3.56 22.41 -1.31
C HIS A 273 4.44 21.63 -2.32
N PHE A 274 4.28 21.88 -3.63
CA PHE A 274 5.05 21.25 -4.69
C PHE A 274 5.70 22.32 -5.60
N PRO A 275 6.72 23.04 -5.09
CA PRO A 275 7.26 24.23 -5.76
C PRO A 275 8.09 23.93 -7.01
N TYR A 276 8.52 22.68 -7.18
CA TYR A 276 9.33 22.26 -8.31
C TYR A 276 8.47 21.54 -9.35
N ARG A 277 8.82 21.70 -10.62
CA ARG A 277 8.23 21.01 -11.76
C ARG A 277 9.33 20.31 -12.55
N VAL A 278 9.06 19.09 -12.96
CA VAL A 278 9.88 18.32 -13.89
C VAL A 278 9.00 17.76 -14.99
N ILE A 279 9.59 17.54 -16.17
CA ILE A 279 8.90 16.92 -17.29
C ILE A 279 9.42 15.50 -17.45
N LEU A 280 8.53 14.53 -17.32
CA LEU A 280 8.78 13.16 -17.73
C LEU A 280 8.49 13.07 -19.23
N ASP A 281 9.52 12.83 -20.05
CA ASP A 281 9.39 12.62 -21.49
C ASP A 281 9.51 11.13 -21.81
N ARG A 282 8.44 10.54 -22.35
CA ARG A 282 8.38 9.12 -22.75
C ARG A 282 8.35 8.94 -24.27
N GLY A 283 8.71 9.96 -25.05
CA GLY A 283 8.67 9.90 -26.50
C GLY A 283 7.25 9.87 -27.07
N GLU A 284 7.08 9.34 -28.29
CA GLU A 284 5.84 9.42 -29.07
C GLU A 284 4.62 8.74 -28.41
N ASP A 285 4.84 7.77 -27.52
CA ASP A 285 3.77 6.93 -26.96
C ASP A 285 2.93 7.62 -25.88
N ILE A 286 3.57 8.41 -25.00
CA ILE A 286 2.93 9.03 -23.82
C ILE A 286 3.15 10.55 -23.81
N GLY A 287 4.14 11.05 -24.54
CA GLY A 287 4.48 12.46 -24.59
C GLY A 287 5.12 12.98 -23.31
N LYS A 288 4.98 14.29 -23.09
CA LYS A 288 5.59 15.03 -21.98
C LYS A 288 4.59 15.21 -20.85
N VAL A 289 4.89 14.60 -19.70
CA VAL A 289 4.05 14.67 -18.50
C VAL A 289 4.66 15.62 -17.47
N PRO A 290 3.96 16.70 -17.07
CA PRO A 290 4.41 17.52 -15.96
C PRO A 290 4.19 16.81 -14.63
N LEU A 291 5.26 16.69 -13.86
CA LEU A 291 5.24 16.24 -12.46
C LEU A 291 5.59 17.41 -11.57
N PHE A 292 4.91 17.53 -10.43
CA PHE A 292 5.22 18.52 -9.42
C PHE A 292 5.91 17.83 -8.24
N VAL A 293 6.98 18.41 -7.73
CA VAL A 293 7.84 17.79 -6.71
C VAL A 293 7.88 18.70 -5.48
N GLY A 294 7.73 18.07 -4.32
CA GLY A 294 7.74 18.70 -3.02
C GLY A 294 8.56 17.88 -2.04
N GLU A 295 9.16 18.57 -1.07
CA GLU A 295 9.78 17.91 0.08
C GLU A 295 8.70 17.27 0.96
N VAL A 296 9.08 16.23 1.69
CA VAL A 296 8.18 15.58 2.64
C VAL A 296 8.27 16.29 3.99
N SER A 297 7.17 16.89 4.44
CA SER A 297 7.02 17.48 5.77
C SER A 297 5.69 17.08 6.40
N GLU A 298 5.61 17.22 7.72
CA GLU A 298 4.38 17.00 8.51
C GLU A 298 3.27 17.93 8.03
N GLU A 299 3.57 19.21 7.83
CA GLU A 299 2.64 20.20 7.27
C GLU A 299 2.06 19.76 5.92
N VAL A 300 2.89 19.21 5.01
CA VAL A 300 2.43 18.73 3.71
C VAL A 300 1.50 17.52 3.87
N LEU A 301 1.85 16.59 4.76
CA LEU A 301 1.01 15.42 5.04
C LEU A 301 -0.33 15.82 5.66
N GLU A 302 -0.31 16.63 6.72
CA GLU A 302 -1.51 17.18 7.36
C GLU A 302 -2.38 17.93 6.34
N PHE A 303 -1.76 18.74 5.49
CA PHE A 303 -2.49 19.44 4.44
C PHE A 303 -3.18 18.45 3.50
N ILE A 304 -2.47 17.44 3.00
CA ILE A 304 -3.02 16.43 2.09
C ILE A 304 -4.15 15.65 2.78
N ILE A 305 -3.94 15.17 4.00
CA ILE A 305 -4.94 14.38 4.75
C ILE A 305 -6.21 15.19 4.98
N ASN A 306 -6.07 16.45 5.40
CA ASN A 306 -7.21 17.28 5.81
C ASN A 306 -7.91 18.01 4.65
N ASN A 307 -7.20 18.29 3.55
CA ASN A 307 -7.70 19.15 2.47
C ASN A 307 -7.79 18.44 1.11
N CYS A 308 -7.24 17.24 0.99
CA CYS A 308 -7.30 16.44 -0.23
C CYS A 308 -8.02 15.12 0.09
N PRO A 309 -9.35 15.03 -0.10
CA PRO A 309 -10.04 13.75 0.05
C PRO A 309 -9.47 12.69 -0.91
N ILE A 310 -9.63 11.43 -0.54
CA ILE A 310 -9.39 10.31 -1.46
C ILE A 310 -10.22 10.54 -2.72
N SER A 311 -9.57 10.41 -3.87
CA SER A 311 -10.24 10.56 -5.16
C SER A 311 -11.22 9.39 -5.33
N HIS A 312 -12.49 9.68 -5.14
CA HIS A 312 -13.58 8.75 -5.40
C HIS A 312 -13.75 8.40 -6.88
N GLN A 313 -12.84 8.73 -7.82
CA GLN A 313 -12.96 8.23 -9.20
C GLN A 313 -12.84 6.70 -9.33
N SER A 314 -12.47 6.00 -8.27
CA SER A 314 -12.69 4.55 -8.11
C SER A 314 -14.13 4.18 -7.69
N SER A 315 -14.88 5.06 -7.02
CA SER A 315 -16.26 4.85 -6.53
C SER A 315 -17.38 5.62 -7.27
N LEU A 316 -17.08 6.68 -8.02
CA LEU A 316 -18.02 7.42 -8.87
C LEU A 316 -18.38 6.63 -10.14
N PHE A 317 -17.55 5.66 -10.53
CA PHE A 317 -17.90 4.65 -11.54
C PHE A 317 -18.91 3.60 -11.04
N LEU A 318 -19.24 3.56 -9.73
CA LEU A 318 -20.22 2.64 -9.15
C LEU A 318 -21.62 3.28 -8.94
N LYS A 319 -21.77 4.60 -9.15
CA LYS A 319 -23.08 5.28 -9.07
C LYS A 319 -23.70 5.66 -10.41
N GLU A 320 -22.97 5.61 -11.53
CA GLU A 320 -23.53 5.84 -12.87
C GLU A 320 -24.08 4.58 -13.55
N LEU A 321 -24.33 3.50 -12.81
CA LEU A 321 -25.08 2.34 -13.29
C LEU A 321 -26.15 1.96 -12.27
N GLY A 322 -27.16 2.84 -12.17
CA GLY A 322 -28.55 2.38 -12.02
C GLY A 322 -29.08 1.94 -13.38
#